data_AF-A0A838WLK2-F1
#
_entry.id   AF-A0A838WLK2-F1
#
_cell.length_a   1.000
_cell.length_b   1.000
_cell.length_c   1.000
_cell.angle_alpha   90.00
_cell.angle_beta   90.00
_cell.angle_gamma   90.00
#
_symmetry.space_group_name_H-M   'P 1'
#
loop_
_entity.id
_entity.type
_entity.pdbx_description
1 polymer ?
#
loop_
_entity_poly.entity_id
_entity_poly.type
_entity_poly.pdbx_seq_one_letter_code
_entity_poly.pdbx_strand_id
1 'polypeptide(L)'
;SLDARVIPEDITNHGQSDLTVMVGGHIYVMEIKVVEGNQVQDNAALDQILQRNYAEKYRGEPGKSVHEIGLIFNRSQRNLIQANWQ
;
A
#
# COMPACT_ATOMS: atom_id res chain seq x y z
N SER A 1 -4.63 17.38 15.87
CA SER A 1 -3.96 17.06 14.60
C SER A 1 -3.02 15.90 14.86
N LEU A 2 -2.94 14.91 13.98
CA LEU A 2 -1.96 13.81 14.07
C LEU A 2 -0.71 14.06 13.21
N ASP A 3 -0.58 15.25 12.61
CA ASP A 3 0.49 15.63 11.67
C ASP A 3 0.79 14.54 10.64
N ALA A 4 -0.28 14.05 10.01
CA ALA A 4 -0.21 13.07 8.96
C ALA A 4 -0.09 13.76 7.59
N ARG A 5 0.80 13.25 6.74
CA ARG A 5 0.88 13.60 5.32
C ARG A 5 0.31 12.46 4.49
N VAL A 6 -0.56 12.78 3.55
CA VAL A 6 -1.18 11.81 2.62
C VAL A 6 -0.83 12.22 1.20
N ILE A 7 -0.35 11.27 0.40
CA ILE A 7 -0.05 11.44 -1.01
C ILE A 7 -0.88 10.40 -1.78
N PRO A 8 -2.00 10.79 -2.40
CA PRO A 8 -2.70 9.91 -3.33
C PRO A 8 -1.89 9.78 -4.62
N GLU A 9 -1.99 8.63 -5.29
CA GLU A 9 -1.39 8.39 -6.61
C GLU A 9 0.11 8.75 -6.64
N ASP A 10 0.85 8.23 -5.68
CA ASP A 10 2.21 8.63 -5.39
C ASP A 10 3.21 8.07 -6.43
N ILE A 11 3.77 8.98 -7.23
CA ILE A 11 4.63 8.66 -8.38
C ILE A 11 6.07 8.35 -7.93
N THR A 12 6.67 7.35 -8.56
CA THR A 12 8.06 6.90 -8.41
C THR A 12 8.69 6.68 -9.78
N ASN A 13 10.00 6.51 -9.83
CA ASN A 13 10.72 6.04 -11.02
C ASN A 13 10.31 4.60 -11.44
N HIS A 14 9.65 3.85 -10.56
CA HIS A 14 9.20 2.48 -10.82
C HIS A 14 7.71 2.35 -11.19
N GLY A 15 6.97 3.47 -11.20
CA GLY A 15 5.53 3.52 -11.45
C GLY A 15 4.82 4.37 -10.40
N GLN A 16 3.56 4.05 -10.09
CA GLN A 16 2.72 4.83 -9.19
C GLN A 16 2.02 3.89 -8.23
N SER A 17 2.11 4.14 -6.92
CA SER A 17 1.31 3.45 -5.91
C SER A 17 0.02 4.22 -5.66
N ASP A 18 -1.05 3.52 -5.29
CA ASP A 18 -2.35 4.16 -5.06
C ASP A 18 -2.33 5.20 -3.93
N LEU A 19 -1.63 4.91 -2.82
CA LEU A 19 -1.65 5.80 -1.65
C LEU A 19 -0.41 5.65 -0.76
N THR A 20 0.21 6.77 -0.40
CA THR A 20 1.24 6.83 0.64
C THR A 20 0.77 7.68 1.82
N VAL A 21 0.85 7.15 3.04
CA VAL A 21 0.53 7.88 4.29
C VAL A 21 1.75 7.93 5.20
N MET A 22 2.07 9.10 5.72
CA MET A 22 3.17 9.31 6.67
C MET A 22 2.62 9.88 7.96
N VAL A 23 2.82 9.18 9.08
CA VAL A 23 2.35 9.61 10.40
C VAL A 23 3.22 9.00 11.49
N GLY A 24 3.63 9.80 12.48
CA GLY A 24 4.36 9.29 13.66
C GLY A 24 5.68 8.57 13.35
N GLY A 25 6.39 8.93 12.26
CA GLY A 25 7.61 8.23 11.81
C GLY A 25 7.35 6.96 11.00
N HIS A 26 6.09 6.59 10.78
CA HIS A 26 5.72 5.47 9.91
C HIS A 26 5.34 5.98 8.53
N ILE A 27 5.78 5.26 7.50
CA ILE A 27 5.41 5.45 6.09
C ILE A 27 4.68 4.20 5.64
N TYR A 28 3.45 4.35 5.19
CA TYR A 28 2.61 3.27 4.66
C TYR A 28 2.45 3.48 3.17
N VAL A 29 3.07 2.61 2.36
CA VAL A 29 2.90 2.57 0.90
C VAL A 29 1.88 1.50 0.58
N MET A 30 0.78 1.90 -0.05
CA MET A 30 -0.40 1.06 -0.22
C MET A 30 -0.79 0.92 -1.68
N GLU A 31 -1.27 -0.28 -2.01
CA GLU A 31 -1.87 -0.63 -3.30
C GLU A 31 -3.21 -1.32 -3.04
N ILE A 32 -4.19 -1.02 -3.87
CA ILE A 32 -5.56 -1.47 -3.74
C ILE A 32 -5.93 -2.27 -4.99
N LYS A 33 -6.46 -3.48 -4.80
CA LYS A 33 -7.13 -4.22 -5.86
C LYS A 33 -8.58 -4.51 -5.51
N VAL A 34 -9.40 -4.58 -6.54
CA VAL A 34 -10.82 -4.90 -6.43
C VAL A 34 -11.09 -6.16 -7.24
N VAL A 35 -11.64 -7.19 -6.59
CA VAL A 35 -11.93 -8.50 -7.21
C VAL A 35 -13.42 -8.83 -7.17
N GLU A 36 -13.82 -9.77 -8.01
CA GLU A 36 -15.14 -10.42 -7.94
C GLU A 36 -15.04 -11.65 -7.02
N GLY A 37 -15.92 -11.75 -6.02
CA GLY A 37 -15.96 -12.89 -5.09
C GLY A 37 -15.01 -12.78 -3.89
N ASN A 38 -15.05 -13.82 -3.04
CA ASN A 38 -14.36 -13.83 -1.73
C ASN A 38 -13.15 -14.77 -1.67
N GLN A 39 -12.85 -15.45 -2.77
CA GLN A 39 -11.68 -16.33 -2.84
C GLN A 39 -10.50 -15.55 -3.37
N VAL A 40 -9.48 -15.42 -2.52
CA VAL A 40 -8.21 -14.80 -2.87
C VAL A 40 -7.13 -15.80 -2.42
N GLN A 41 -6.34 -16.31 -3.37
CA GLN A 41 -5.26 -17.25 -3.05
C GLN A 41 -4.00 -16.52 -2.58
N ASP A 42 -3.68 -15.40 -3.23
CA ASP A 42 -2.50 -14.57 -2.97
C ASP A 42 -2.88 -13.08 -2.88
N ASN A 43 -2.05 -12.25 -2.25
CA ASN A 43 -2.29 -10.81 -2.19
C ASN A 43 -1.61 -10.10 -3.38
N ALA A 44 -2.29 -10.13 -4.53
CA ALA A 44 -1.79 -9.52 -5.77
C ALA A 44 -1.51 -8.00 -5.66
N ALA A 45 -2.07 -7.31 -4.65
CA ALA A 45 -1.74 -5.91 -4.38
C ALA A 45 -0.36 -5.80 -3.70
N LEU A 46 -0.12 -6.59 -2.65
CA LEU A 46 1.19 -6.63 -1.97
C LEU A 46 2.28 -7.10 -2.93
N ASP A 47 2.01 -8.14 -3.73
CA ASP A 47 2.95 -8.64 -4.73
C ASP A 47 3.36 -7.54 -5.72
N GLN A 48 2.41 -6.70 -6.16
CA GLN A 48 2.71 -5.58 -7.04
C GLN A 48 3.60 -4.53 -6.37
N ILE A 49 3.31 -4.14 -5.12
CA ILE A 49 4.14 -3.16 -4.39
C ILE A 49 5.58 -3.65 -4.28
N LEU A 50 5.76 -4.91 -3.86
CA LEU A 50 7.07 -5.52 -3.67
C LEU A 50 7.81 -5.66 -5.01
N GLN A 51 7.13 -6.16 -6.06
CA GLN A 51 7.73 -6.34 -7.38
C GLN A 51 8.14 -5.01 -8.02
N ARG A 52 7.33 -3.97 -7.85
CA ARG A 52 7.60 -2.63 -8.38
C ARG A 52 8.53 -1.82 -7.50
N ASN A 53 8.73 -2.23 -6.25
CA ASN A 53 9.64 -1.57 -5.33
C ASN A 53 9.26 -0.11 -5.05
N TYR A 54 7.97 0.21 -4.98
CA TYR A 54 7.50 1.60 -4.79
C TYR A 54 8.00 2.25 -3.49
N ALA A 55 8.25 1.43 -2.46
CA ALA A 55 8.78 1.88 -1.19
C ALA A 55 10.25 2.33 -1.22
N GLU A 56 11.00 2.05 -2.31
CA GLU A 56 12.44 2.31 -2.40
C GLU A 56 12.81 3.74 -1.97
N LYS A 57 12.09 4.74 -2.49
CA LYS A 57 12.38 6.17 -2.24
C LYS A 57 12.21 6.60 -0.78
N TYR A 58 11.63 5.75 0.06
CA TYR A 58 11.40 5.99 1.49
C TYR A 58 12.33 5.19 2.40
N ARG A 59 13.01 4.17 1.88
CA ARG A 59 13.91 3.34 2.69
C ARG A 59 15.19 4.09 3.02
N GLY A 60 15.73 3.84 4.21
CA GLY A 60 17.00 4.44 4.66
C GLY A 60 16.89 5.82 5.32
N GLU A 61 15.68 6.40 5.41
CA GLU A 61 15.47 7.62 6.19
C GLU A 61 15.60 7.33 7.71
N PRO A 62 16.53 7.99 8.43
CA PRO A 62 16.72 7.76 9.86
C PRO A 62 15.45 8.06 10.66
N GLY A 63 15.10 7.16 11.58
CA GLY A 63 13.92 7.32 12.43
C GLY A 63 12.58 7.07 11.72
N LYS A 64 12.61 6.55 10.48
CA LYS A 64 11.39 6.15 9.76
C LYS A 64 11.27 4.64 9.59
N SER A 65 10.05 4.13 9.70
CA SER A 65 9.71 2.74 9.38
C SER A 65 8.79 2.72 8.16
N VAL A 66 9.16 1.94 7.15
CA VAL A 66 8.39 1.82 5.91
C VAL A 66 7.63 0.50 5.94
N HIS A 67 6.35 0.55 5.61
CA HIS A 67 5.42 -0.59 5.57
C HIS A 67 4.79 -0.64 4.18
N GLU A 68 4.80 -1.81 3.57
CA GLU A 68 4.21 -2.06 2.25
C GLU A 68 2.91 -2.83 2.47
N ILE A 69 1.76 -2.30 2.06
CA ILE A 69 0.44 -2.86 2.39
C ILE A 69 -0.39 -3.11 1.12
N GLY A 70 -0.74 -4.37 0.88
CA GLY A 70 -1.67 -4.75 -0.17
C GLY A 70 -3.09 -4.92 0.36
N LEU A 71 -4.04 -4.17 -0.19
CA LEU A 71 -5.45 -4.20 0.19
C LEU A 71 -6.30 -4.82 -0.94
N ILE A 72 -7.10 -5.84 -0.62
CA ILE A 72 -8.02 -6.47 -1.57
C ILE A 72 -9.46 -6.23 -1.13
N PHE A 73 -10.25 -5.58 -1.99
CA PHE A 73 -11.67 -5.33 -1.78
C PHE A 73 -12.53 -6.24 -2.67
N ASN A 74 -13.64 -6.72 -2.14
CA ASN A 74 -14.68 -7.34 -2.94
C ASN A 74 -15.56 -6.23 -3.58
N ARG A 75 -15.75 -6.28 -4.90
CA ARG A 75 -16.54 -5.28 -5.63
C ARG A 75 -18.01 -5.24 -5.21
N SER A 76 -18.64 -6.41 -5.11
CA SER A 76 -20.07 -6.57 -4.84
C SER A 76 -20.41 -6.21 -3.39
N GLN A 77 -19.61 -6.69 -2.43
CA GLN A 77 -19.80 -6.45 -1.01
C GLN A 77 -19.28 -5.09 -0.56
N ARG A 78 -18.45 -4.42 -1.38
CA ARG A 78 -17.80 -3.13 -1.07
C ARG A 78 -17.06 -3.16 0.27
N ASN A 79 -16.38 -4.28 0.54
CA ASN A 79 -15.69 -4.50 1.80
C ASN A 79 -14.27 -5.02 1.57
N LEU A 80 -13.38 -4.74 2.52
CA LEU A 80 -12.04 -5.29 2.57
C LEU A 80 -12.14 -6.78 2.89
N ILE A 81 -11.58 -7.64 2.04
CA ILE A 81 -11.59 -9.10 2.22
C ILE A 81 -10.22 -9.67 2.55
N GLN A 82 -9.13 -8.95 2.26
CA GLN A 82 -7.78 -9.33 2.64
C GLN A 82 -6.87 -8.09 2.76
N ALA A 83 -6.01 -8.09 3.77
CA ALA A 83 -4.94 -7.13 3.94
C ALA A 83 -3.67 -7.86 4.41
N ASN A 84 -2.59 -7.71 3.65
CA ASN A 84 -1.27 -8.23 4.01
C ASN A 84 -0.29 -7.06 4.05
N TRP A 85 0.72 -7.16 4.89
CA TRP A 85 1.78 -6.16 5.00
C TRP A 85 3.15 -6.80 5.19
N GLN A 86 4.19 -6.05 4.84
CA GLN A 86 5.60 -6.35 5.12
C GLN A 86 6.31 -5.12 5.67
#